data_AF-A0AB34L7S5-F1
#
_entry.id   AF-A0AB34L7S5-F1
#
_cell.length_a   1.000
_cell.length_b   1.000
_cell.length_c   1.000
_cell.angle_alpha   90.00
_cell.angle_beta   90.00
_cell.angle_gamma   90.00
#
_symmetry.space_group_name_H-M   'P 1'
#
loop_
_entity.id
_entity.type
_entity.pdbx_description
1 polymer ?
#
loop_
_entity_poly.entity_id
_entity_poly.type
_entity_poly.pdbx_seq_one_letter_code
_entity_poly.pdbx_strand_id
1 'polypeptide(L)'
;MNERNENSSGEFLGNIAEELGNISNMITEIKEAQLNCATTDDLNAIGKSVASDMLEYTVSLKNSAEECVEAVNENRDDICESISEFKDEIVKKIDDFTADPPVQIVDKTVRVEKSTIQWVAGLIFSVFSCLFCILHFFWQEGRIEQCHMSDVKYHYIMMHNGVTSEGIDSIESWFSDPKRAKIIEAEVRQYERRVQETARALQQKYRLEEKINELNFESEK
;
A
#
# COMPACT_ATOMS: atom_id res chain seq x y z
N MET A 1 -0.56 -13.48 145.25
CA MET A 1 -1.76 -13.97 144.54
C MET A 1 -1.89 -13.23 143.21
N ASN A 2 -0.88 -13.35 142.32
CA ASN A 2 -0.79 -12.55 141.09
C ASN A 2 -0.48 -13.38 139.82
N GLU A 3 0.10 -14.57 139.94
CA GLU A 3 0.47 -15.40 138.77
C GLU A 3 -0.72 -16.11 138.08
N ARG A 4 -1.86 -16.30 138.76
CA ARG A 4 -3.03 -16.98 138.15
C ARG A 4 -3.86 -16.04 137.24
N ASN A 5 -3.77 -14.73 137.44
CA ASN A 5 -4.55 -13.75 136.66
C ASN A 5 -3.88 -13.41 135.32
N GLU A 6 -2.54 -13.39 135.27
CA GLU A 6 -1.78 -13.15 134.03
C GLU A 6 -1.92 -14.32 133.03
N ASN A 7 -1.99 -15.57 133.52
CA ASN A 7 -2.11 -16.74 132.64
C ASN A 7 -3.50 -16.85 131.96
N SER A 8 -4.58 -16.45 132.66
CA SER A 8 -5.95 -16.46 132.12
C SER A 8 -6.19 -15.34 131.10
N SER A 9 -5.53 -14.18 131.27
CA SER A 9 -5.66 -13.08 130.32
C SER A 9 -4.87 -13.33 129.02
N GLY A 10 -3.72 -14.01 129.10
CA GLY A 10 -2.94 -14.42 127.92
C GLY A 10 -3.66 -15.45 127.06
N GLU A 11 -4.33 -16.42 127.68
CA GLU A 11 -5.15 -17.43 126.98
C GLU A 11 -6.37 -16.81 126.28
N PHE A 12 -7.06 -15.86 126.93
CA PHE A 12 -8.17 -15.12 126.33
C PHE A 12 -7.75 -14.26 125.14
N LEU A 13 -6.62 -13.55 125.24
CA LEU A 13 -6.08 -12.75 124.13
C LEU A 13 -5.57 -13.63 122.98
N GLY A 14 -5.02 -14.83 123.28
CA GLY A 14 -4.63 -15.83 122.29
C GLY A 14 -5.83 -16.35 121.48
N ASN A 15 -6.92 -16.70 122.16
CA ASN A 15 -8.16 -17.16 121.51
C ASN A 15 -8.79 -16.08 120.63
N ILE A 16 -8.76 -14.81 121.06
CA ILE A 16 -9.23 -13.68 120.23
C ILE A 16 -8.36 -13.51 118.99
N ALA A 17 -7.03 -13.61 119.13
CA ALA A 17 -6.12 -13.50 117.99
C ALA A 17 -6.35 -14.64 116.97
N GLU A 18 -6.62 -15.85 117.45
CA GLU A 18 -6.97 -17.00 116.61
C GLU A 18 -8.33 -16.81 115.91
N GLU A 19 -9.37 -16.36 116.63
CA GLU A 19 -10.67 -16.06 116.03
C GLU A 19 -10.58 -14.94 115.00
N LEU A 20 -9.82 -13.88 115.27
CA LEU A 20 -9.57 -12.80 114.31
C LEU A 20 -8.81 -13.30 113.07
N GLY A 21 -7.85 -14.20 113.25
CA GLY A 21 -7.15 -14.88 112.14
C GLY A 21 -8.11 -15.72 111.29
N ASN A 22 -8.99 -16.49 111.93
CA ASN A 22 -10.01 -17.29 111.25
C ASN A 22 -11.01 -16.41 110.49
N ILE A 23 -11.47 -15.30 111.09
CA ILE A 23 -12.35 -14.33 110.43
C ILE A 23 -11.64 -13.70 109.23
N SER A 24 -10.37 -13.32 109.34
CA SER A 24 -9.60 -12.76 108.22
C SER A 24 -9.45 -13.75 107.06
N ASN A 25 -9.26 -15.04 107.36
CA ASN A 25 -9.20 -16.09 106.35
C ASN A 25 -10.55 -16.26 105.67
N MET A 26 -11.65 -16.35 106.42
CA MET A 26 -13.01 -16.42 105.86
C MET A 26 -13.34 -15.21 104.98
N ILE A 27 -12.93 -13.99 105.38
CA ILE A 27 -13.14 -12.78 104.57
C ILE A 27 -12.39 -12.88 103.24
N THR A 28 -11.15 -13.38 103.26
CA THR A 28 -10.35 -13.58 102.04
C THR A 28 -11.01 -14.61 101.11
N GLU A 29 -11.43 -15.75 101.66
CA GLU A 29 -12.10 -16.81 100.91
C GLU A 29 -13.44 -16.34 100.30
N ILE A 30 -14.25 -15.59 101.05
CA ILE A 30 -15.51 -15.02 100.55
C ILE A 30 -15.23 -14.03 99.42
N LYS A 31 -14.21 -13.19 99.56
CA LYS A 31 -13.83 -12.22 98.53
C LYS A 31 -13.38 -12.91 97.24
N GLU A 32 -12.56 -13.96 97.35
CA GLU A 32 -12.13 -14.75 96.20
C GLU A 32 -13.30 -15.47 95.53
N ALA A 33 -14.19 -16.08 96.32
CA ALA A 33 -15.38 -16.74 95.80
C ALA A 33 -16.31 -15.75 95.05
N GLN A 34 -16.56 -14.57 95.63
CA GLN A 34 -17.37 -13.53 94.98
C GLN A 34 -16.73 -13.02 93.68
N LEU A 35 -15.41 -12.80 93.68
CA LEU A 35 -14.69 -12.36 92.49
C LEU A 35 -14.76 -13.41 91.37
N ASN A 36 -14.60 -14.69 91.71
CA ASN A 36 -14.68 -15.79 90.76
C ASN A 36 -16.10 -15.97 90.20
N CYS A 37 -17.13 -15.84 91.05
CA CYS A 37 -18.53 -15.89 90.61
C CYS A 37 -18.86 -14.73 89.66
N ALA A 38 -18.52 -13.49 90.03
CA ALA A 38 -18.75 -12.31 89.18
C ALA A 38 -18.04 -12.44 87.82
N THR A 39 -16.78 -12.89 87.81
CA THR A 39 -16.00 -13.11 86.58
C THR A 39 -16.62 -14.19 85.71
N THR A 40 -17.13 -15.27 86.31
CA THR A 40 -17.78 -16.38 85.59
C THR A 40 -19.09 -15.96 84.96
N ASP A 41 -19.90 -15.19 85.69
CA ASP A 41 -21.19 -14.69 85.20
C ASP A 41 -21.01 -13.69 84.05
N ASP A 42 -20.07 -12.76 84.17
CA ASP A 42 -19.72 -11.81 83.10
C ASP A 42 -19.22 -12.54 81.85
N LEU A 43 -18.35 -13.54 82.00
CA LEU A 43 -17.85 -14.33 80.88
C LEU A 43 -18.98 -15.10 80.19
N ASN A 44 -19.94 -15.63 80.95
CA ASN A 44 -21.10 -16.33 80.39
C ASN A 44 -22.03 -15.35 79.66
N ALA A 45 -22.24 -14.14 80.19
CA ALA A 45 -23.03 -13.10 79.53
C ALA A 45 -22.38 -12.66 78.21
N ILE A 46 -21.07 -12.40 78.21
CA ILE A 46 -20.31 -12.07 76.99
C ILE A 46 -20.37 -13.23 76.00
N GLY A 47 -20.16 -14.47 76.45
CA GLY A 47 -20.23 -15.66 75.59
C GLY A 47 -21.59 -15.81 74.90
N LYS A 48 -22.69 -15.55 75.61
CA LYS A 48 -24.04 -15.55 75.03
C LYS A 48 -24.25 -14.43 74.02
N SER A 49 -23.80 -13.21 74.32
CA SER A 49 -23.92 -12.07 73.40
C SER A 49 -23.15 -12.34 72.11
N VAL A 50 -21.88 -12.75 72.22
CA VAL A 50 -21.04 -13.06 71.05
C VAL A 50 -21.64 -14.19 70.22
N ALA A 51 -22.16 -15.25 70.85
CA ALA A 51 -22.83 -16.33 70.13
C ALA A 51 -24.07 -15.83 69.37
N SER A 52 -24.87 -14.95 69.97
CA SER A 52 -26.03 -14.33 69.33
C SER A 52 -25.62 -13.47 68.13
N ASP A 53 -24.64 -12.57 68.31
CA ASP A 53 -24.17 -11.67 67.26
C ASP A 53 -23.55 -12.46 66.09
N MET A 54 -22.80 -13.52 66.38
CA MET A 54 -22.25 -14.41 65.35
C MET A 54 -23.34 -15.16 64.57
N LEU A 55 -24.41 -15.59 65.24
CA LEU A 55 -25.55 -16.23 64.56
C LEU A 55 -26.24 -15.24 63.62
N GLU A 56 -26.51 -14.03 64.09
CA GLU A 56 -27.13 -12.97 63.28
C GLU A 56 -26.26 -12.63 62.06
N TYR A 57 -24.96 -12.43 62.27
CA TYR A 57 -24.01 -12.16 61.20
C TYR A 57 -23.92 -13.32 60.19
N THR A 58 -23.93 -14.57 60.66
CA THR A 58 -23.91 -15.76 59.80
C THR A 58 -25.17 -15.86 58.95
N VAL A 59 -26.33 -15.54 59.51
CA VAL A 59 -27.60 -15.51 58.76
C VAL A 59 -27.58 -14.40 57.72
N SER A 60 -27.12 -13.21 58.08
CA SER A 60 -27.00 -12.07 57.14
C SER A 60 -26.05 -12.39 55.98
N LEU A 61 -24.88 -12.97 56.26
CA LEU A 61 -23.95 -13.43 55.24
C LEU A 61 -24.56 -14.50 54.32
N LYS A 62 -25.31 -15.44 54.89
CA LYS A 62 -25.99 -16.48 54.11
C LYS A 62 -27.00 -15.86 53.15
N ASN A 63 -27.86 -14.96 53.63
CA ASN A 63 -28.86 -14.30 52.80
C ASN A 63 -28.20 -13.47 51.68
N SER A 64 -27.15 -12.71 52.00
CA SER A 64 -26.40 -11.94 51.00
C SER A 64 -25.72 -12.83 49.96
N ALA A 65 -25.21 -14.00 50.37
CA ALA A 65 -24.64 -14.97 49.43
C ALA A 65 -25.71 -15.60 48.52
N GLU A 66 -26.91 -15.88 49.04
CA GLU A 66 -28.05 -16.38 48.25
C GLU A 66 -28.50 -15.34 47.21
N GLU A 67 -28.64 -14.08 47.60
CA GLU A 67 -28.96 -12.97 46.68
C GLU A 67 -27.89 -12.79 45.59
N CYS A 68 -26.61 -12.91 45.96
CA CYS A 68 -25.52 -12.83 45.00
C CYS A 68 -25.55 -13.99 43.99
N VAL A 69 -25.84 -15.21 44.44
CA VAL A 69 -25.98 -16.38 43.56
C VAL A 69 -27.16 -16.22 42.60
N GLU A 70 -28.29 -15.68 43.08
CA GLU A 70 -29.46 -15.40 42.25
C GLU A 70 -29.13 -14.39 41.15
N ALA A 71 -28.56 -13.23 41.51
CA ALA A 71 -28.16 -12.21 40.54
C ALA A 71 -27.12 -12.72 39.51
N VAL A 72 -26.20 -13.59 39.92
CA VAL A 72 -25.23 -14.21 39.00
C VAL A 72 -25.91 -15.18 38.04
N ASN A 73 -26.92 -15.92 38.48
CA ASN A 73 -27.68 -16.82 37.61
C ASN A 73 -28.54 -16.04 36.61
N GLU A 74 -29.22 -14.98 37.04
CA GLU A 74 -29.98 -14.09 36.14
C GLU A 74 -29.07 -13.51 35.04
N ASN A 75 -27.94 -12.92 35.43
CA ASN A 75 -26.99 -12.36 34.47
C ASN A 75 -26.39 -13.43 33.54
N ARG A 76 -26.20 -14.67 34.03
CA ARG A 76 -25.76 -15.78 33.19
C ARG A 76 -26.80 -16.10 32.12
N ASP A 77 -28.08 -16.15 32.49
CA ASP A 77 -29.16 -16.47 31.57
C ASP A 77 -29.33 -15.37 30.52
N ASP A 78 -29.26 -14.09 30.91
CA ASP A 78 -29.28 -12.94 29.99
C ASP A 78 -28.13 -12.98 28.96
N ILE A 79 -26.92 -13.34 29.41
CA ILE A 79 -25.76 -13.50 28.53
C ILE A 79 -25.97 -14.68 27.57
N CYS A 80 -26.51 -15.80 28.06
CA CYS A 80 -26.80 -16.95 27.23
C CYS A 80 -27.85 -16.64 26.15
N GLU A 81 -28.89 -15.89 26.50
CA GLU A 81 -29.91 -15.42 25.56
C GLU A 81 -29.28 -14.49 24.50
N SER A 82 -28.55 -13.46 24.94
CA SER A 82 -27.87 -12.51 24.04
C SER A 82 -26.91 -13.20 23.05
N ILE A 83 -26.17 -14.22 23.52
CA ILE A 83 -25.27 -15.01 22.66
C ILE A 83 -26.07 -15.83 21.65
N SER A 84 -27.23 -16.39 22.04
CA SER A 84 -28.10 -17.14 21.13
C SER A 84 -28.69 -16.23 20.05
N GLU A 85 -29.19 -15.06 20.43
CA GLU A 85 -29.71 -14.06 19.47
C GLU A 85 -28.62 -13.61 18.49
N PHE A 86 -27.43 -13.31 19.00
CA PHE A 86 -26.29 -12.93 18.17
C PHE A 86 -25.87 -14.04 17.20
N LYS A 87 -25.86 -15.30 17.67
CA LYS A 87 -25.60 -16.46 16.83
C LYS A 87 -26.64 -16.57 15.72
N ASP A 88 -27.92 -16.44 16.05
CA ASP A 88 -29.00 -16.52 15.07
C ASP A 88 -28.95 -15.36 14.06
N GLU A 89 -28.58 -14.15 14.49
CA GLU A 89 -28.36 -13.00 13.59
C GLU A 89 -27.18 -13.24 12.63
N ILE A 90 -26.07 -13.80 13.14
CA ILE A 90 -24.92 -14.17 12.29
C ILE A 90 -25.31 -15.26 11.30
N VAL A 91 -25.98 -16.32 11.75
CA VAL A 91 -26.42 -17.42 10.88
C VAL A 91 -27.33 -16.87 9.80
N LYS A 92 -28.31 -16.03 10.17
CA LYS A 92 -29.19 -15.36 9.21
C LYS A 92 -28.41 -14.50 8.23
N LYS A 93 -27.45 -13.68 8.69
CA LYS A 93 -26.61 -12.89 7.79
C LYS A 93 -25.81 -13.78 6.85
N ILE A 94 -25.21 -14.87 7.34
CA ILE A 94 -24.47 -15.84 6.52
C ILE A 94 -25.38 -16.52 5.50
N ASP A 95 -26.59 -16.91 5.90
CA ASP A 95 -27.59 -17.50 5.02
C ASP A 95 -28.04 -16.50 3.95
N ASP A 96 -28.31 -15.25 4.33
CA ASP A 96 -28.62 -14.15 3.39
C ASP A 96 -27.44 -13.94 2.41
N PHE A 97 -26.19 -13.95 2.90
CA PHE A 97 -24.97 -13.91 2.08
C PHE A 97 -24.78 -15.14 1.18
N THR A 98 -25.35 -16.29 1.52
CA THR A 98 -25.21 -17.53 0.76
C THR A 98 -26.35 -17.69 -0.26
N ALA A 99 -27.55 -17.24 0.08
CA ALA A 99 -28.76 -17.34 -0.74
C ALA A 99 -28.79 -16.29 -1.86
N ASP A 100 -28.36 -15.05 -1.56
CA ASP A 100 -28.13 -14.01 -2.56
C ASP A 100 -26.75 -13.42 -2.31
N PRO A 101 -25.67 -14.15 -2.68
CA PRO A 101 -24.32 -13.63 -2.51
C PRO A 101 -24.28 -12.30 -3.22
N PRO A 102 -24.03 -11.18 -2.52
CA PRO A 102 -23.97 -9.89 -3.15
C PRO A 102 -22.93 -10.07 -4.24
N VAL A 103 -23.37 -9.95 -5.49
CA VAL A 103 -22.53 -10.15 -6.64
C VAL A 103 -21.42 -9.12 -6.45
N GLN A 104 -20.30 -9.58 -5.89
CA GLN A 104 -19.04 -8.90 -6.04
C GLN A 104 -18.81 -9.05 -7.52
N ILE A 105 -19.36 -8.08 -8.26
CA ILE A 105 -18.74 -7.62 -9.47
C ILE A 105 -17.41 -7.16 -8.94
N VAL A 106 -16.47 -8.11 -8.84
CA VAL A 106 -15.06 -7.82 -8.95
C VAL A 106 -15.03 -7.25 -10.33
N ASP A 107 -15.29 -5.95 -10.36
CA ASP A 107 -15.02 -5.12 -11.47
C ASP A 107 -13.50 -5.20 -11.50
N LYS A 108 -13.00 -6.26 -12.15
CA LYS A 108 -11.80 -6.17 -12.95
C LYS A 108 -12.09 -5.20 -14.11
N THR A 109 -12.77 -4.08 -13.86
CA THR A 109 -12.21 -2.81 -14.24
C THR A 109 -10.83 -2.75 -13.60
N VAL A 110 -9.87 -3.33 -14.31
CA VAL A 110 -8.70 -2.53 -14.64
C VAL A 110 -9.31 -1.22 -15.08
N ARG A 111 -9.39 -0.24 -14.16
CA ARG A 111 -9.71 1.14 -14.48
C ARG A 111 -8.54 1.59 -15.33
N VAL A 112 -8.52 1.14 -16.57
CA VAL A 112 -7.73 1.72 -17.62
C VAL A 112 -8.39 3.07 -17.79
N GLU A 113 -7.79 4.05 -17.14
CA GLU A 113 -8.18 5.43 -17.24
C GLU A 113 -8.38 5.74 -18.73
N LYS A 114 -9.47 6.41 -19.10
CA LYS A 114 -9.74 6.71 -20.52
C LYS A 114 -8.56 7.43 -21.19
N SER A 115 -7.76 8.15 -20.40
CA SER A 115 -6.49 8.76 -20.81
C SER A 115 -5.49 7.72 -21.33
N THR A 116 -5.33 6.56 -20.69
CA THR A 116 -4.39 5.51 -21.12
C THR A 116 -4.77 4.93 -22.49
N ILE A 117 -6.07 4.72 -22.75
CA ILE A 117 -6.54 4.23 -24.06
C ILE A 117 -6.25 5.26 -25.16
N GLN A 118 -6.40 6.56 -24.87
CA GLN A 118 -6.08 7.63 -25.80
C GLN A 118 -4.59 7.66 -26.15
N TRP A 119 -3.71 7.53 -25.16
CA TRP A 119 -2.26 7.49 -25.40
C TRP A 119 -1.83 6.24 -26.19
N VAL A 120 -2.40 5.07 -25.88
CA VAL A 120 -2.11 3.82 -26.60
C VAL A 120 -2.58 3.90 -28.06
N ALA A 121 -3.79 4.40 -28.30
CA ALA A 121 -4.30 4.61 -29.66
C ALA A 121 -3.43 5.60 -30.45
N GLY A 122 -2.99 6.70 -29.80
CA GLY A 122 -2.08 7.67 -30.40
C GLY A 122 -0.71 7.06 -30.74
N LEU A 123 -0.16 6.21 -29.87
CA LEU A 123 1.12 5.54 -30.10
C LEU A 123 1.02 4.58 -31.30
N ILE A 124 -0.05 3.79 -31.38
CA ILE A 124 -0.28 2.88 -32.51
C ILE A 124 -0.42 3.65 -33.83
N PHE A 125 -1.20 4.74 -33.84
CA PHE A 125 -1.36 5.58 -35.02
C PHE A 125 -0.03 6.24 -35.45
N SER A 126 0.78 6.68 -34.49
CA SER A 126 2.10 7.24 -34.76
C SER A 126 3.04 6.22 -35.41
N VAL A 127 3.11 5.00 -34.87
CA VAL A 127 3.94 3.92 -35.43
C VAL A 127 3.45 3.53 -36.82
N PHE A 128 2.14 3.38 -37.01
CA PHE A 128 1.56 3.06 -38.31
C PHE A 128 1.84 4.14 -39.36
N SER A 129 1.69 5.41 -38.99
CA SER A 129 2.01 6.55 -39.86
C SER A 129 3.50 6.56 -40.24
N CYS A 130 4.40 6.31 -39.28
CA CYS A 130 5.83 6.24 -39.55
C CYS A 130 6.18 5.11 -40.53
N LEU A 131 5.62 3.91 -40.33
CA LEU A 131 5.79 2.78 -41.25
C LEU A 131 5.27 3.10 -42.66
N PHE A 132 4.11 3.77 -42.74
CA PHE A 132 3.52 4.17 -44.01
C PHE A 132 4.39 5.21 -44.74
N CYS A 133 4.94 6.19 -44.01
CA CYS A 133 5.90 7.15 -44.56
C CYS A 133 7.17 6.47 -45.10
N ILE A 134 7.71 5.47 -44.39
CA ILE A 134 8.89 4.72 -44.84
C ILE A 134 8.58 3.97 -46.15
N LEU A 135 7.43 3.28 -46.22
CA LEU A 135 7.00 2.59 -47.45
C LEU A 135 6.82 3.56 -48.61
N HIS A 136 6.20 4.73 -48.37
CA HIS A 136 6.07 5.77 -49.37
C HIS A 136 7.42 6.33 -49.82
N PHE A 137 8.37 6.49 -48.90
CA PHE A 137 9.72 6.95 -49.23
C PHE A 137 10.45 5.95 -50.12
N PHE A 138 10.39 4.65 -49.81
CA PHE A 138 10.97 3.62 -50.69
C PHE A 138 10.28 3.54 -52.06
N TRP A 139 8.96 3.70 -52.10
CA TRP A 139 8.22 3.75 -53.36
C TRP A 139 8.58 4.98 -54.20
N GLN A 140 8.78 6.13 -53.54
CA GLN A 140 9.20 7.36 -54.18
C GLN A 140 10.64 7.27 -54.69
N GLU A 141 11.56 6.71 -53.90
CA GLU A 141 12.95 6.51 -54.31
C GLU A 141 13.03 5.62 -55.55
N GLY A 142 12.25 4.54 -55.59
CA GLY A 142 12.14 3.69 -56.78
C GLY A 142 11.64 4.42 -58.03
N ARG A 143 10.76 5.43 -57.88
CA ARG A 143 10.34 6.29 -59.01
C ARG A 143 11.42 7.28 -59.42
N ILE A 144 12.17 7.83 -58.47
CA ILE A 144 13.25 8.78 -58.74
C ILE A 144 14.39 8.07 -59.50
N GLU A 145 14.74 6.84 -59.11
CA GLU A 145 15.73 6.03 -59.81
C GLU A 145 15.33 5.75 -61.28
N GLN A 146 14.05 5.47 -61.54
CA GLN A 146 13.55 5.27 -62.91
C GLN A 146 13.66 6.53 -63.77
N CYS A 147 13.29 7.70 -63.23
CA CYS A 147 13.43 8.97 -63.94
C CYS A 147 14.90 9.32 -64.20
N HIS A 148 15.78 9.11 -63.22
CA HIS A 148 17.22 9.36 -63.35
C HIS A 148 17.85 8.46 -64.42
N MET A 149 17.53 7.16 -64.43
CA MET A 149 18.06 6.24 -65.43
C MET A 149 17.57 6.58 -66.85
N SER A 150 16.30 7.00 -66.99
CA SER A 150 15.76 7.45 -68.28
C SER A 150 16.45 8.71 -68.81
N ASP A 151 16.79 9.65 -67.92
CA ASP A 151 17.48 10.89 -68.29
C ASP A 151 18.94 10.62 -68.72
N VAL A 152 19.67 9.78 -67.98
CA VAL A 152 21.03 9.35 -68.35
C VAL A 152 21.02 8.62 -69.69
N LYS A 153 20.02 7.76 -69.94
CA LYS A 153 19.86 7.06 -71.22
C LYS A 153 19.65 8.04 -72.38
N TYR A 154 18.86 9.09 -72.19
CA TYR A 154 18.62 10.12 -73.21
C TYR A 154 19.90 10.90 -73.56
N HIS A 155 20.63 11.37 -72.55
CA HIS A 155 21.87 12.12 -72.76
C HIS A 155 22.98 11.27 -73.37
N TYR A 156 23.04 9.97 -73.03
CA TYR A 156 23.95 9.03 -73.67
C TYR A 156 23.66 8.87 -75.18
N ILE A 157 22.39 8.72 -75.56
CA ILE A 157 21.98 8.65 -76.97
C ILE A 157 22.36 9.93 -77.72
N MET A 158 22.21 11.09 -77.07
CA MET A 158 22.57 12.38 -77.64
C MET A 158 24.08 12.54 -77.84
N MET A 159 24.89 12.04 -76.89
CA MET A 159 26.36 12.02 -77.01
C MET A 159 26.83 11.22 -78.23
N HIS A 160 26.14 10.13 -78.58
CA HIS A 160 26.49 9.28 -79.72
C HIS A 160 25.83 9.68 -81.05
N ASN A 161 25.23 10.89 -81.12
CA ASN A 161 24.67 11.46 -82.34
C ASN A 161 23.48 10.66 -82.94
N GLY A 162 22.71 9.98 -82.09
CA GLY A 162 21.55 9.15 -82.46
C GLY A 162 21.89 7.66 -82.67
N VAL A 163 20.87 6.79 -82.68
CA VAL A 163 21.02 5.32 -82.76
C VAL A 163 20.04 4.74 -83.79
N THR A 164 20.49 3.75 -84.56
CA THR A 164 19.61 2.94 -85.43
C THR A 164 18.77 1.96 -84.62
N SER A 165 17.61 1.52 -85.13
CA SER A 165 16.65 0.68 -84.39
C SER A 165 17.26 -0.58 -83.76
N GLU A 166 18.29 -1.17 -84.37
CA GLU A 166 18.99 -2.36 -83.85
C GLU A 166 19.94 -2.03 -82.67
N GLY A 167 20.43 -0.79 -82.57
CA GLY A 167 21.25 -0.33 -81.45
C GLY A 167 20.44 0.00 -80.20
N ILE A 168 19.14 0.31 -80.34
CA ILE A 168 18.27 0.66 -79.21
C ILE A 168 18.08 -0.53 -78.25
N ASP A 169 17.89 -1.74 -78.78
CA ASP A 169 17.77 -2.97 -77.98
C ASP A 169 19.08 -3.30 -77.24
N SER A 170 20.22 -3.00 -77.87
CA SER A 170 21.53 -3.20 -77.23
C SER A 170 21.74 -2.27 -76.04
N ILE A 171 21.25 -1.03 -76.13
CA ILE A 171 21.31 -0.03 -75.07
C ILE A 171 20.42 -0.46 -73.90
N GLU A 172 19.22 -0.95 -74.15
CA GLU A 172 18.33 -1.46 -73.08
C GLU A 172 19.00 -2.58 -72.26
N SER A 173 19.74 -3.47 -72.94
CA SER A 173 20.49 -4.55 -72.27
C SER A 173 21.63 -4.01 -71.38
N TRP A 174 22.26 -2.89 -71.74
CA TRP A 174 23.36 -2.30 -70.99
C TRP A 174 22.89 -1.56 -69.74
N PHE A 175 21.72 -0.91 -69.83
CA PHE A 175 21.09 -0.23 -68.68
C PHE A 175 20.38 -1.19 -67.72
N SER A 176 20.16 -2.44 -68.14
CA SER A 176 19.65 -3.52 -67.27
C SER A 176 20.67 -4.02 -66.24
N ASP A 177 21.98 -3.87 -66.48
CA ASP A 177 23.04 -4.21 -65.51
C ASP A 177 23.47 -2.96 -64.72
N PRO A 178 23.19 -2.89 -63.40
CA PRO A 178 23.47 -1.70 -62.59
C PRO A 178 24.95 -1.34 -62.50
N LYS A 179 25.88 -2.27 -62.80
CA LYS A 179 27.31 -1.97 -62.83
C LYS A 179 27.72 -1.24 -64.11
N ARG A 180 27.14 -1.62 -65.25
CA ARG A 180 27.43 -1.00 -66.54
C ARG A 180 26.75 0.36 -66.69
N ALA A 181 25.52 0.49 -66.17
CA ALA A 181 24.81 1.78 -66.13
C ALA A 181 25.62 2.88 -65.41
N LYS A 182 26.28 2.56 -64.28
CA LYS A 182 27.12 3.52 -63.54
C LYS A 182 28.36 3.98 -64.32
N ILE A 183 28.93 3.12 -65.16
CA ILE A 183 30.07 3.48 -66.02
C ILE A 183 29.62 4.46 -67.10
N ILE A 184 28.49 4.16 -67.73
CA ILE A 184 27.87 5.02 -68.75
C ILE A 184 27.50 6.39 -68.15
N GLU A 185 26.92 6.42 -66.95
CA GLU A 185 26.60 7.65 -66.24
C GLU A 185 27.84 8.53 -65.99
N ALA A 186 28.97 7.93 -65.59
CA ALA A 186 30.21 8.65 -65.38
C ALA A 186 30.75 9.25 -66.69
N GLU A 187 30.61 8.53 -67.80
CA GLU A 187 31.01 8.98 -69.13
C GLU A 187 30.14 10.14 -69.63
N VAL A 188 28.82 10.03 -69.52
CA VAL A 188 27.85 11.09 -69.86
C VAL A 188 28.14 12.35 -69.04
N ARG A 189 28.32 12.21 -67.72
CA ARG A 189 28.64 13.34 -66.83
C ARG A 189 29.97 14.01 -67.17
N GLN A 190 30.95 13.27 -67.68
CA GLN A 190 32.21 13.85 -68.16
C GLN A 190 32.01 14.59 -69.49
N TYR A 191 31.23 14.04 -70.40
CA TYR A 191 30.89 14.69 -71.66
C TYR A 191 30.12 15.99 -71.46
N GLU A 192 29.06 15.99 -70.65
CA GLU A 192 28.27 17.18 -70.34
C GLU A 192 29.12 18.29 -69.72
N ARG A 193 30.04 17.96 -68.82
CA ARG A 193 30.99 18.95 -68.25
C ARG A 193 31.84 19.59 -69.34
N ARG A 194 32.40 18.79 -70.27
CA ARG A 194 33.19 19.31 -71.39
C ARG A 194 32.36 20.19 -72.32
N VAL A 195 31.12 19.78 -72.62
CA VAL A 195 30.19 20.58 -73.44
C VAL A 195 29.86 21.90 -72.75
N GLN A 196 29.61 21.88 -71.45
CA GLN A 196 29.28 23.08 -70.68
C GLN A 196 30.48 24.03 -70.53
N GLU A 197 31.68 23.51 -70.34
CA GLU A 197 32.93 24.30 -70.37
C GLU A 197 33.14 24.96 -71.73
N THR A 198 32.92 24.21 -72.83
CA THR A 198 33.00 24.74 -74.19
C THR A 198 31.94 25.82 -74.44
N ALA A 199 30.71 25.63 -73.98
CA ALA A 199 29.64 26.61 -74.10
C ALA A 199 29.92 27.88 -73.29
N ARG A 200 30.46 27.77 -72.07
CA ARG A 200 30.88 28.93 -71.26
C ARG A 200 32.03 29.68 -71.92
N ALA A 201 33.02 28.97 -72.47
CA ALA A 201 34.13 29.57 -73.21
C ALA A 201 33.63 30.31 -74.46
N LEU A 202 32.70 29.71 -75.21
CA LEU A 202 32.06 30.34 -76.36
C LEU A 202 31.27 31.60 -75.97
N GLN A 203 30.51 31.55 -74.88
CA GLN A 203 29.75 32.71 -74.39
C GLN A 203 30.66 33.85 -73.92
N GLN A 204 31.82 33.53 -73.33
CA GLN A 204 32.84 34.53 -73.02
C GLN A 204 33.44 35.13 -74.29
N LYS A 205 33.66 34.33 -75.34
CA LYS A 205 34.10 34.82 -76.66
C LYS A 205 33.08 35.77 -77.28
N TYR A 206 31.80 35.39 -77.34
CA TYR A 206 30.73 36.27 -77.83
C TYR A 206 30.66 37.60 -77.06
N ARG A 207 30.72 37.54 -75.73
CA ARG A 207 30.73 38.77 -74.90
C ARG A 207 31.95 39.66 -75.13
N LEU A 208 33.10 39.07 -75.48
CA LEU A 208 34.29 39.84 -75.83
C LEU A 208 34.16 40.45 -77.24
N GLU A 209 33.61 39.72 -78.21
CA GLU A 209 33.36 40.22 -79.56
C GLU A 209 32.35 41.38 -79.58
N GLU A 210 31.27 41.28 -78.80
CA GLU A 210 30.28 42.37 -78.65
C GLU A 210 30.92 43.64 -78.09
N LYS A 211 31.73 43.51 -77.02
CA LYS A 211 32.47 44.64 -76.45
C LYS A 211 33.50 45.24 -77.41
N ILE A 212 34.18 44.41 -78.21
CA ILE A 212 35.12 44.90 -79.24
C ILE A 212 34.35 45.70 -80.30
N ASN A 213 33.18 45.22 -80.73
CA ASN A 213 32.37 45.88 -81.74
C ASN A 213 31.79 47.23 -81.23
N GLU A 214 31.34 47.28 -79.98
CA GLU A 214 30.90 48.52 -79.32
C GLU A 214 32.03 49.55 -79.27
N LEU A 215 33.24 49.15 -78.83
CA LEU A 215 34.40 50.04 -78.78
C LEU A 215 34.83 50.52 -80.16
N ASN A 216 34.74 49.67 -81.19
CA ASN A 216 35.05 50.08 -82.56
C ASN A 216 34.05 51.14 -83.07
N PHE A 217 32.76 50.98 -82.76
CA PHE A 217 31.72 51.95 -83.10
C PHE A 217 31.90 53.30 -82.38
N GLU A 218 32.38 53.29 -81.12
CA GLU A 218 32.73 54.52 -80.41
C GLU A 218 33.98 55.22 -80.98
N SER A 219 34.93 54.47 -81.53
CA SER A 219 36.17 55.02 -82.11
C SER A 219 36.04 55.52 -83.56
N GLU A 220 35.03 55.05 -84.31
CA GLU A 220 34.71 55.52 -85.67
C GLU A 220 33.82 56.78 -85.67
N LYS A 221 33.48 57.32 -84.50
CA LYS A 221 32.67 58.53 -84.31
C LYS A 221 33.52 59.74 -83.91
#